data_AF-A0A1I1YHM7-F1
#
_entry.id   AF-A0A1I1YHM7-F1
#
_cell.length_a   1.000
_cell.length_b   1.000
_cell.length_c   1.000
_cell.angle_alpha   90.00
_cell.angle_beta   90.00
_cell.angle_gamma   90.00
#
_symmetry.space_group_name_H-M   'P 1'
#
loop_
_entity.id
_entity.type
_entity.pdbx_description
1 polymer ?
#
loop_
_entity_poly.entity_id
_entity_poly.type
_entity_poly.pdbx_seq_one_letter_code
_entity_poly.pdbx_strand_id
1 'polypeptide(L)'
;MTNVYANKRTIVHRGDGLVHTCPVPDVCKTPTPGGPVPVPYVNTATSRDLAAGTKRVAIAGNPVAIASSNLRTSVGDEPGTAGGGIISGKIKGKLTWGSSSPNVRIEGKGVVRHMDSAQHNGNQSNTFTLTGGTIVYPVVDDNALCANCGKPMNAHNPDYRLPESNESRDAVTQFGTDLQNSPTTGNKAGMIGALVSNCPGPPPHKDTLLAVAGAPTGKVAFKGWAGVAGAGKAATNFTPGSPVTVQTVRGPAQITKPPAGTHPPLQCAAQKLIQTALAKGCKPASLTEAWMVKQDGGDTTHSVASCPTCQDNIARMLCPDEPA
;
A
#
# COMPACT_ATOMS: atom_id res chain seq x y z
N MET A 1 5.15 30.00 -12.73
CA MET A 1 4.12 29.27 -11.97
C MET A 1 3.09 28.75 -12.95
N THR A 2 2.77 27.46 -12.91
CA THR A 2 1.81 26.83 -13.83
C THR A 2 0.48 26.59 -13.12
N ASN A 3 -0.63 26.83 -13.82
CA ASN A 3 -1.99 26.68 -13.30
C ASN A 3 -2.55 25.27 -13.59
N VAL A 4 -1.75 24.22 -13.37
CA VAL A 4 -2.17 22.83 -13.63
C VAL A 4 -2.30 22.07 -12.32
N TYR A 5 -3.52 21.62 -12.04
CA TYR A 5 -3.89 21.03 -10.76
C TYR A 5 -4.50 19.64 -10.95
N ALA A 6 -4.26 18.78 -9.96
CA ALA A 6 -5.00 17.53 -9.78
C ALA A 6 -5.56 17.51 -8.36
N ASN A 7 -6.87 17.25 -8.22
CA ASN A 7 -7.55 17.24 -6.92
C ASN A 7 -7.27 18.51 -6.08
N LYS A 8 -7.37 19.69 -6.71
CA LYS A 8 -7.13 21.01 -6.09
C LYS A 8 -5.69 21.24 -5.59
N ARG A 9 -4.72 20.42 -6.01
CA ARG A 9 -3.30 20.55 -5.63
C ARG A 9 -2.42 20.61 -6.86
N THR A 10 -1.36 21.42 -6.81
CA THR A 10 -0.45 21.66 -7.94
C THR A 10 0.23 20.35 -8.35
N ILE A 11 0.25 20.04 -9.65
CA ILE A 11 0.98 18.87 -10.16
C ILE A 11 2.47 19.18 -10.17
N VAL A 12 3.29 18.28 -9.62
CA VAL A 12 4.74 18.45 -9.56
C VAL A 12 5.36 18.19 -10.94
N HIS A 13 6.19 19.11 -11.42
CA HIS A 13 7.01 18.99 -12.62
C HIS A 13 8.40 19.60 -12.42
N ARG A 14 9.39 19.16 -13.21
CA ARG A 14 10.81 19.55 -13.01
C ARG A 14 11.05 21.07 -12.89
N GLY A 15 10.27 21.86 -13.62
CA GLY A 15 10.42 23.32 -13.73
C GLY A 15 9.62 24.15 -12.72
N ASP A 16 8.86 23.55 -11.81
CA ASP A 16 7.99 24.32 -10.89
C ASP A 16 8.75 24.98 -9.73
N GLY A 17 9.97 24.52 -9.42
CA GLY A 17 10.79 25.03 -8.33
C GLY A 17 10.28 24.71 -6.92
N LEU A 18 9.28 23.83 -6.78
CA LEU A 18 8.75 23.41 -5.49
C LEU A 18 9.81 22.72 -4.64
N VAL A 19 9.80 23.06 -3.36
CA VAL A 19 10.61 22.42 -2.33
C VAL A 19 9.71 21.51 -1.52
N HIS A 20 10.06 20.23 -1.49
CA HIS A 20 9.52 19.27 -0.55
C HIS A 20 10.38 19.34 0.70
N THR A 21 9.82 19.90 1.76
CA THR A 21 10.41 19.81 3.09
C THR A 21 9.82 18.59 3.76
N CYS A 22 10.65 17.81 4.46
CA CYS A 22 10.15 16.73 5.27
C CYS A 22 9.15 17.34 6.27
N PRO A 23 7.92 16.80 6.36
CA PRO A 23 6.92 17.35 7.27
C PRO A 23 7.30 17.23 8.76
N VAL A 24 8.46 16.63 9.03
CA VAL A 24 8.91 16.02 10.29
C VAL A 24 10.42 16.02 10.34
N PRO A 25 11.05 16.27 11.49
CA PRO A 25 12.49 16.09 11.59
C PRO A 25 12.94 14.61 11.47
N ASP A 26 13.88 14.34 10.59
CA ASP A 26 14.58 13.05 10.50
C ASP A 26 15.54 12.91 11.69
N VAL A 27 15.25 11.98 12.59
CA VAL A 27 16.07 11.81 13.80
C VAL A 27 17.28 10.95 13.48
N CYS A 28 18.46 11.56 13.46
CA CYS A 28 19.73 10.88 13.15
C CYS A 28 20.62 10.76 14.37
N LYS A 29 21.41 9.67 14.40
CA LYS A 29 22.50 9.48 15.35
C LYS A 29 23.60 10.48 15.04
N THR A 30 23.73 11.47 15.92
CA THR A 30 24.67 12.59 15.75
C THR A 30 25.81 12.44 16.74
N PRO A 31 27.08 12.53 16.29
CA PRO A 31 28.21 12.41 17.19
C PRO A 31 28.24 13.55 18.21
N THR A 32 28.49 13.22 19.47
CA THR A 32 28.80 14.17 20.55
C THR A 32 29.98 13.64 21.37
N PRO A 33 30.64 14.47 22.21
CA PRO A 33 31.72 14.00 23.08
C PRO A 33 31.31 12.86 24.03
N GLY A 34 30.03 12.74 24.38
CA GLY A 34 29.49 11.68 25.23
C GLY A 34 28.98 10.44 24.47
N GLY A 35 29.20 10.38 23.15
CA GLY A 35 28.67 9.33 22.27
C GLY A 35 27.51 9.82 21.37
N PRO A 36 27.01 8.97 20.46
CA PRO A 36 25.95 9.35 19.54
C PRO A 36 24.62 9.67 20.25
N VAL A 37 24.01 10.82 19.96
CA VAL A 37 22.69 11.21 20.47
C VAL A 37 21.68 11.38 19.33
N PRO A 38 20.38 11.11 19.58
CA PRO A 38 19.33 11.33 18.59
C PRO A 38 19.07 12.84 18.38
N VAL A 39 19.27 13.35 17.17
CA VAL A 39 19.04 14.77 16.83
C VAL A 39 18.05 14.88 15.67
N PRO A 40 16.99 15.70 15.78
CA PRO A 40 16.04 15.98 14.70
C PRO A 40 16.63 16.91 13.61
N TYR A 41 16.63 16.47 12.35
CA TYR A 41 17.08 17.26 11.18
C TYR A 41 15.95 17.59 10.21
N VAL A 42 15.97 18.80 9.63
CA VAL A 42 15.06 19.17 8.55
C VAL A 42 15.68 18.81 7.20
N ASN A 43 15.05 17.89 6.49
CA ASN A 43 15.41 17.49 5.15
C ASN A 43 14.57 18.19 4.08
N THR A 44 15.22 18.59 3.00
CA THR A 44 14.56 19.20 1.84
C THR A 44 14.97 18.50 0.54
N ALA A 45 14.07 18.49 -0.44
CA ALA A 45 14.34 18.06 -1.81
C ALA A 45 13.61 18.98 -2.78
N THR A 46 14.21 19.25 -3.94
CA THR A 46 13.64 20.17 -4.93
C THR A 46 13.14 19.42 -6.16
N SER A 47 12.00 19.86 -6.70
CA SER A 47 11.43 19.33 -7.95
C SER A 47 12.38 19.45 -9.15
N ARG A 48 13.34 20.39 -9.11
CA ARG A 48 14.40 20.53 -10.12
C ARG A 48 15.21 19.24 -10.30
N ASP A 49 15.34 18.47 -9.22
CA ASP A 49 16.02 17.18 -9.19
C ASP A 49 15.12 16.01 -9.59
N LEU A 50 13.97 16.25 -10.22
CA LEU A 50 13.08 15.19 -10.70
C LEU A 50 13.86 14.20 -11.59
N ALA A 51 13.72 12.92 -11.27
CA ALA A 51 14.21 11.79 -12.03
C ALA A 51 13.04 10.83 -12.28
N ALA A 52 13.17 10.04 -13.36
CA ALA A 52 12.11 9.14 -13.82
C ALA A 52 10.73 9.82 -13.96
N GLY A 53 10.73 11.08 -14.41
CA GLY A 53 9.51 11.79 -14.82
C GLY A 53 8.91 11.21 -16.10
N THR A 54 7.79 11.79 -16.53
CA THR A 54 7.12 11.44 -17.79
C THR A 54 8.04 11.61 -19.01
N LYS A 55 7.78 10.83 -20.06
CA LYS A 55 8.55 10.86 -21.31
C LYS A 55 7.81 11.56 -22.45
N ARG A 56 6.48 11.52 -22.44
CA ARG A 56 5.61 12.00 -23.53
C ARG A 56 4.79 13.22 -23.16
N VAL A 57 4.52 13.42 -21.88
CA VAL A 57 3.70 14.53 -21.37
C VAL A 57 4.58 15.52 -20.63
N ALA A 58 4.38 16.81 -20.89
CA ALA A 58 5.09 17.89 -20.22
C ALA A 58 4.11 18.96 -19.72
N ILE A 59 4.45 19.60 -18.60
CA ILE A 59 3.78 20.81 -18.10
C ILE A 59 4.81 21.94 -18.18
N ALA A 60 4.47 23.02 -18.90
CA ALA A 60 5.40 24.11 -19.23
C ALA A 60 6.76 23.61 -19.75
N GLY A 61 6.73 22.68 -20.72
CA GLY A 61 7.94 22.12 -21.33
C GLY A 61 8.77 21.20 -20.42
N ASN A 62 8.30 20.91 -19.20
CA ASN A 62 9.04 20.11 -18.23
C ASN A 62 8.38 18.75 -17.99
N PRO A 63 9.15 17.69 -17.76
CA PRO A 63 8.61 16.39 -17.38
C PRO A 63 7.89 16.47 -16.03
N VAL A 64 6.82 15.68 -15.93
CA VAL A 64 5.88 15.64 -14.80
C VAL A 64 6.24 14.48 -13.88
N ALA A 65 6.08 14.67 -12.57
CA ALA A 65 6.23 13.61 -11.60
C ALA A 65 4.97 12.72 -11.56
N ILE A 66 5.18 11.41 -11.68
CA ILE A 66 4.14 10.37 -11.59
C ILE A 66 4.51 9.37 -10.49
N ALA A 67 3.61 8.47 -10.12
CA ALA A 67 3.78 7.56 -8.97
C ALA A 67 5.10 6.74 -8.95
N SER A 68 5.78 6.57 -10.10
CA SER A 68 7.08 5.89 -10.18
C SER A 68 8.29 6.82 -10.21
N SER A 69 8.09 8.12 -10.15
CA SER A 69 9.15 9.13 -10.19
C SER A 69 9.82 9.29 -8.82
N ASN A 70 10.96 9.97 -8.80
CA ASN A 70 11.67 10.31 -7.58
C ASN A 70 12.39 11.66 -7.75
N LEU A 71 12.77 12.33 -6.66
CA LEU A 71 13.80 13.36 -6.73
C LEU A 71 15.15 12.72 -6.45
N ARG A 72 16.21 13.14 -7.13
CA ARG A 72 17.52 12.50 -7.07
C ARG A 72 18.11 12.45 -5.66
N THR A 73 17.92 13.50 -4.88
CA THR A 73 18.42 13.58 -3.51
C THR A 73 17.55 14.49 -2.65
N SER A 74 17.53 14.22 -1.34
CA SER A 74 17.27 15.19 -0.28
C SER A 74 18.56 15.51 0.47
N VAL A 75 18.55 16.62 1.21
CA VAL A 75 19.66 17.17 2.00
C VAL A 75 19.13 17.76 3.31
N GLY A 76 19.94 17.83 4.36
CA GLY A 76 19.60 18.44 5.65
C GLY A 76 20.06 17.65 6.89
N ASP A 77 20.34 16.36 6.75
CA ASP A 77 20.68 15.42 7.81
C ASP A 77 22.12 14.90 7.76
N GLU A 78 22.96 15.54 6.94
CA GLU A 78 24.40 15.27 6.84
C GLU A 78 25.16 15.24 8.18
N PRO A 79 24.81 16.03 9.21
CA PRO A 79 25.51 15.98 10.49
C PRO A 79 25.26 14.69 11.30
N GLY A 80 24.28 13.86 10.92
CA GLY A 80 23.99 12.55 11.51
C GLY A 80 25.02 11.46 11.21
N THR A 81 26.31 11.77 11.22
CA THR A 81 27.37 10.88 10.70
C THR A 81 27.64 9.64 11.55
N ALA A 82 27.07 9.55 12.76
CA ALA A 82 27.23 8.39 13.66
C ALA A 82 26.27 7.24 13.31
N GLY A 83 26.12 6.96 12.01
CA GLY A 83 25.27 5.90 11.48
C GLY A 83 23.92 6.35 10.93
N GLY A 84 23.69 7.65 10.74
CA GLY A 84 22.51 8.20 10.05
C GLY A 84 21.21 8.14 10.83
N GLY A 85 20.09 8.25 10.11
CA GLY A 85 18.74 8.14 10.67
C GLY A 85 18.61 6.87 11.51
N ILE A 86 17.98 6.99 12.68
CA ILE A 86 17.89 5.90 13.68
C ILE A 86 17.35 4.60 13.06
N ILE A 87 16.41 4.74 12.12
CA ILE A 87 15.79 3.62 11.38
C ILE A 87 16.48 3.40 10.03
N SER A 88 16.85 4.48 9.34
CA SER A 88 17.29 4.43 7.93
C SER A 88 18.74 3.99 7.73
N GLY A 89 19.60 4.29 8.71
CA GLY A 89 21.04 4.19 8.54
C GLY A 89 21.63 5.21 7.55
N LYS A 90 20.87 6.21 7.12
CA LYS A 90 21.23 7.12 6.01
C LYS A 90 21.20 8.58 6.44
N ILE A 91 22.03 9.38 5.79
CA ILE A 91 22.13 10.84 5.92
C ILE A 91 21.88 11.59 4.60
N LYS A 92 21.57 10.84 3.52
CA LYS A 92 21.30 11.32 2.15
C LYS A 92 20.59 10.25 1.34
N GLY A 93 19.86 10.67 0.31
CA GLY A 93 19.29 9.77 -0.69
C GLY A 93 18.09 10.35 -1.42
N LYS A 94 17.52 9.59 -2.35
CA LYS A 94 16.39 10.03 -3.19
C LYS A 94 15.13 10.36 -2.37
N LEU A 95 14.30 11.28 -2.88
CA LEU A 95 12.92 11.41 -2.40
C LEU A 95 11.98 10.56 -3.24
N THR A 96 11.12 9.76 -2.63
CA THR A 96 10.04 9.02 -3.30
C THR A 96 8.67 9.38 -2.71
N TRP A 97 7.61 9.34 -3.51
CA TRP A 97 6.25 9.62 -3.03
C TRP A 97 5.50 8.34 -2.68
N GLY A 98 4.92 8.31 -1.48
CA GLY A 98 4.04 7.24 -0.99
C GLY A 98 2.56 7.45 -1.34
N SER A 99 2.22 8.58 -1.95
CA SER A 99 0.88 8.87 -2.46
C SER A 99 0.94 9.63 -3.79
N SER A 100 -0.11 9.52 -4.58
CA SER A 100 -0.32 10.26 -5.83
C SER A 100 -1.83 10.44 -6.06
N SER A 101 -2.22 11.15 -7.11
CA SER A 101 -3.64 11.29 -7.46
C SER A 101 -4.28 9.93 -7.72
N PRO A 102 -5.44 9.62 -7.11
CA PRO A 102 -6.13 8.35 -7.31
C PRO A 102 -6.81 8.26 -8.70
N ASN A 103 -7.16 9.40 -9.29
CA ASN A 103 -8.00 9.49 -10.48
C ASN A 103 -7.42 10.32 -11.63
N VAL A 104 -6.46 11.22 -11.38
CA VAL A 104 -5.74 11.93 -12.45
C VAL A 104 -4.46 11.17 -12.76
N ARG A 105 -4.38 10.62 -13.98
CA ARG A 105 -3.28 9.76 -14.41
C ARG A 105 -2.60 10.31 -15.65
N ILE A 106 -1.28 10.22 -15.69
CA ILE A 106 -0.44 10.50 -16.85
C ILE A 106 0.43 9.26 -17.10
N GLU A 107 0.49 8.82 -18.36
CA GLU A 107 1.21 7.60 -18.76
C GLU A 107 0.78 6.36 -17.94
N GLY A 108 -0.50 6.27 -17.60
CA GLY A 108 -1.09 5.16 -16.85
C GLY A 108 -0.83 5.19 -15.34
N LYS A 109 -0.12 6.19 -14.82
CA LYS A 109 0.23 6.31 -13.40
C LYS A 109 -0.38 7.58 -12.79
N GLY A 110 -0.73 7.53 -11.51
CA GLY A 110 -1.22 8.71 -10.79
C GLY A 110 -0.19 9.84 -10.82
N VAL A 111 -0.64 11.08 -11.05
CA VAL A 111 0.23 12.27 -10.99
C VAL A 111 0.58 12.61 -9.56
N VAL A 112 1.82 13.03 -9.31
CA VAL A 112 2.26 13.50 -8.00
C VAL A 112 1.84 14.97 -7.84
N ARG A 113 1.31 15.30 -6.66
CA ARG A 113 0.87 16.66 -6.32
C ARG A 113 1.73 17.24 -5.21
N HIS A 114 1.91 18.55 -5.20
CA HIS A 114 2.60 19.24 -4.12
C HIS A 114 1.91 18.96 -2.78
N MET A 115 2.69 18.59 -1.74
CA MET A 115 2.26 18.03 -0.45
C MET A 115 1.84 16.55 -0.45
N ASP A 116 2.12 15.77 -1.50
CA ASP A 116 1.85 14.32 -1.44
C ASP A 116 2.89 13.70 -0.51
N SER A 117 2.44 12.75 0.30
CA SER A 117 3.30 12.01 1.23
C SER A 117 4.57 11.57 0.54
N ALA A 118 5.71 11.94 1.11
CA ALA A 118 7.03 11.68 0.55
C ALA A 118 7.98 11.12 1.61
N GLN A 119 8.92 10.31 1.16
CA GLN A 119 9.98 9.72 1.95
C GLN A 119 11.30 10.34 1.50
N HIS A 120 12.05 10.91 2.43
CA HIS A 120 13.37 11.49 2.16
C HIS A 120 14.48 10.44 2.37
N ASN A 121 15.67 10.75 1.85
CA ASN A 121 16.92 9.98 2.03
C ASN A 121 16.88 8.53 1.57
N GLY A 122 16.04 8.24 0.58
CA GLY A 122 15.82 6.89 0.05
C GLY A 122 15.39 5.93 1.15
N ASN A 123 14.72 6.45 2.17
CA ASN A 123 14.34 5.67 3.31
C ASN A 123 12.94 5.09 3.17
N GLN A 124 12.70 3.94 3.78
CA GLN A 124 11.36 3.35 3.82
C GLN A 124 10.54 3.87 5.00
N SER A 125 11.12 4.47 6.06
CA SER A 125 10.43 4.57 7.36
C SER A 125 11.14 5.41 8.45
N ASN A 126 11.70 6.60 8.23
CA ASN A 126 12.42 7.38 9.29
C ASN A 126 11.80 8.74 9.56
N THR A 127 10.92 9.20 8.68
CA THR A 127 10.12 10.39 8.89
C THR A 127 8.71 9.92 9.25
N PHE A 128 8.02 10.60 10.17
CA PHE A 128 6.57 10.43 10.25
C PHE A 128 5.94 10.98 8.95
N THR A 129 4.76 10.50 8.58
CA THR A 129 4.03 10.96 7.40
C THR A 129 2.78 11.68 7.86
N LEU A 130 2.54 12.90 7.37
CA LEU A 130 1.24 13.56 7.53
C LEU A 130 0.27 13.02 6.48
N THR A 131 -0.74 12.27 6.92
CA THR A 131 -1.84 11.82 6.06
C THR A 131 -3.15 12.36 6.60
N GLY A 132 -3.87 13.18 5.83
CA GLY A 132 -5.18 13.71 6.24
C GLY A 132 -5.17 14.62 7.48
N GLY A 133 -4.02 15.20 7.84
CA GLY A 133 -3.85 16.00 9.06
C GLY A 133 -3.30 15.21 10.26
N THR A 134 -3.10 13.90 10.12
CA THR A 134 -2.62 13.03 11.21
C THR A 134 -1.16 12.64 11.01
N ILE A 135 -0.39 12.69 12.09
CA ILE A 135 1.01 12.23 12.17
C ILE A 135 1.03 10.69 12.19
N VAL A 136 1.68 10.05 11.21
CA VAL A 136 1.83 8.60 11.14
C VAL A 136 3.29 8.22 11.32
N TYR A 137 3.64 7.58 12.44
CA TYR A 137 4.99 7.13 12.71
C TYR A 137 5.32 5.83 11.95
N PRO A 138 6.55 5.68 11.43
CA PRO A 138 6.99 4.45 10.77
C PRO A 138 7.40 3.36 11.76
N VAL A 139 7.35 3.64 13.05
CA VAL A 139 7.63 2.68 14.12
C VAL A 139 6.42 1.73 14.21
N VAL A 140 6.67 0.45 13.94
CA VAL A 140 5.87 -0.65 14.50
C VAL A 140 6.15 -0.67 16.01
N ASP A 141 5.59 0.31 16.69
CA ASP A 141 5.37 0.24 18.13
C ASP A 141 4.07 -0.55 18.30
N ASP A 142 4.09 -1.59 19.12
CA ASP A 142 2.88 -2.34 19.47
C ASP A 142 1.83 -1.43 20.14
N ASN A 143 2.26 -0.28 20.69
CA ASN A 143 1.42 0.81 21.19
C ASN A 143 1.10 1.90 20.17
N ALA A 144 1.49 1.75 18.90
CA ALA A 144 1.09 2.69 17.85
C ALA A 144 -0.43 2.79 17.84
N LEU A 145 -0.96 4.01 17.80
CA LEU A 145 -2.40 4.21 17.80
C LEU A 145 -2.98 3.81 16.43
N CYS A 146 -4.01 2.99 16.47
CA CYS A 146 -4.77 2.61 15.29
C CYS A 146 -5.40 3.86 14.67
N ALA A 147 -5.12 4.10 13.38
CA ALA A 147 -5.67 5.24 12.64
C ALA A 147 -7.22 5.24 12.55
N ASN A 148 -7.86 4.12 12.90
CA ASN A 148 -9.31 3.99 12.92
C ASN A 148 -9.90 4.32 14.29
N CYS A 149 -9.48 3.65 15.37
CA CYS A 149 -10.11 3.76 16.68
C CYS A 149 -9.32 4.55 17.72
N GLY A 150 -8.07 4.92 17.42
CA GLY A 150 -7.20 5.61 18.37
C GLY A 150 -6.69 4.73 19.51
N LYS A 151 -7.08 3.46 19.60
CA LYS A 151 -6.53 2.50 20.57
C LYS A 151 -5.16 1.97 20.11
N PRO A 152 -4.28 1.55 21.03
CA PRO A 152 -3.05 0.82 20.70
C PRO A 152 -3.28 -0.35 19.74
N MET A 153 -2.38 -0.56 18.79
CA MET A 153 -2.48 -1.66 17.82
C MET A 153 -2.49 -3.03 18.50
N ASN A 154 -1.73 -3.22 19.59
CA ASN A 154 -1.73 -4.45 20.40
C ASN A 154 -3.04 -4.72 21.15
N ALA A 155 -3.95 -3.75 21.25
CA ALA A 155 -5.27 -3.96 21.83
C ALA A 155 -6.25 -4.63 20.83
N HIS A 156 -5.91 -4.70 19.55
CA HIS A 156 -6.75 -5.31 18.53
C HIS A 156 -6.58 -6.83 18.56
N ASN A 157 -7.67 -7.56 18.33
CA ASN A 157 -7.61 -9.02 18.18
C ASN A 157 -6.73 -9.37 16.95
N PRO A 158 -5.57 -10.02 17.15
CA PRO A 158 -4.67 -10.40 16.04
C PRO A 158 -5.29 -11.46 15.12
N ASP A 159 -6.31 -12.18 15.61
CA ASP A 159 -7.08 -13.17 14.86
C ASP A 159 -8.36 -12.60 14.25
N TYR A 160 -8.52 -11.26 14.23
CA TYR A 160 -9.67 -10.64 13.59
C TYR A 160 -9.72 -11.00 12.10
N ARG A 161 -10.81 -11.65 11.73
CA ARG A 161 -11.11 -12.08 10.37
C ARG A 161 -12.55 -11.75 10.04
N LEU A 162 -12.78 -11.37 8.78
CA LEU A 162 -14.14 -11.33 8.25
C LEU A 162 -14.73 -12.74 8.32
N PRO A 163 -16.03 -12.89 8.64
CA PRO A 163 -16.66 -14.19 8.65
C PRO A 163 -16.70 -14.77 7.23
N GLU A 164 -16.85 -16.09 7.13
CA GLU A 164 -17.19 -16.73 5.86
C GLU A 164 -18.71 -16.82 5.73
N SER A 165 -19.20 -16.66 4.51
CA SER A 165 -20.60 -16.95 4.14
C SER A 165 -20.64 -18.07 3.10
N ASN A 166 -21.83 -18.62 2.86
CA ASN A 166 -22.01 -19.56 1.75
C ASN A 166 -21.69 -18.86 0.43
N GLU A 167 -22.09 -17.60 0.26
CA GLU A 167 -21.81 -16.83 -0.95
C GLU A 167 -20.32 -16.61 -1.19
N SER A 168 -19.51 -16.34 -0.15
CA SER A 168 -18.05 -16.20 -0.32
C SER A 168 -17.37 -17.54 -0.60
N ARG A 169 -17.87 -18.64 -0.01
CA ARG A 169 -17.38 -20.01 -0.27
C ARG A 169 -17.69 -20.44 -1.70
N ASP A 170 -18.95 -20.32 -2.12
CA ASP A 170 -19.40 -20.68 -3.47
C ASP A 170 -18.65 -19.86 -4.53
N ALA A 171 -18.45 -18.57 -4.29
CA ALA A 171 -17.69 -17.70 -5.19
C ALA A 171 -16.22 -18.11 -5.31
N VAL A 172 -15.56 -18.48 -4.20
CA VAL A 172 -14.18 -19.02 -4.24
C VAL A 172 -14.11 -20.33 -4.99
N THR A 173 -15.05 -21.26 -4.72
CA THR A 173 -15.11 -22.57 -5.38
C THR A 173 -15.27 -22.40 -6.88
N GLN A 174 -16.26 -21.62 -7.31
CA GLN A 174 -16.49 -21.34 -8.73
C GLN A 174 -15.27 -20.66 -9.36
N PHE A 175 -14.66 -19.70 -8.67
CA PHE A 175 -13.47 -19.02 -9.19
C PHE A 175 -12.27 -19.97 -9.33
N GLY A 176 -12.10 -20.91 -8.40
CA GLY A 176 -11.10 -21.98 -8.50
C GLY A 176 -11.34 -22.87 -9.71
N THR A 177 -12.59 -23.32 -9.93
CA THR A 177 -12.97 -24.12 -11.09
C THR A 177 -12.73 -23.38 -12.40
N ASP A 178 -13.12 -22.10 -12.50
CA ASP A 178 -12.89 -21.26 -13.68
C ASP A 178 -11.39 -21.15 -14.00
N LEU A 179 -10.56 -20.96 -12.98
CA LEU A 179 -9.11 -20.87 -13.12
C LEU A 179 -8.46 -22.21 -13.49
N GLN A 180 -8.96 -23.33 -12.98
CA GLN A 180 -8.51 -24.68 -13.34
C GLN A 180 -8.85 -25.04 -14.79
N ASN A 181 -10.01 -24.61 -15.26
CA ASN A 181 -10.47 -24.87 -16.64
C ASN A 181 -9.87 -23.90 -17.67
N SER A 182 -9.27 -22.80 -17.21
CA SER A 182 -8.69 -21.80 -18.10
C SER A 182 -7.37 -22.26 -18.73
N PRO A 183 -7.16 -22.03 -20.04
CA PRO A 183 -5.94 -22.45 -20.75
C PRO A 183 -4.68 -21.73 -20.26
N THR A 184 -4.83 -20.58 -19.59
CA THR A 184 -3.70 -19.78 -19.09
C THR A 184 -3.35 -20.09 -17.63
N THR A 185 -4.24 -20.72 -16.87
CA THR A 185 -4.10 -20.93 -15.42
C THR A 185 -4.31 -22.37 -14.95
N GLY A 186 -4.84 -23.27 -15.78
CA GLY A 186 -5.21 -24.63 -15.37
C GLY A 186 -4.07 -25.53 -14.88
N ASN A 187 -2.83 -25.20 -15.24
CA ASN A 187 -1.62 -25.89 -14.75
C ASN A 187 -0.88 -25.12 -13.64
N LYS A 188 -1.56 -24.18 -12.99
CA LYS A 188 -0.97 -23.32 -11.95
C LYS A 188 -1.65 -23.55 -10.61
N ALA A 189 -0.96 -23.16 -9.55
CA ALA A 189 -1.44 -23.15 -8.19
C ALA A 189 -1.27 -21.76 -7.57
N GLY A 190 -2.09 -21.48 -6.56
CA GLY A 190 -1.91 -20.31 -5.71
C GLY A 190 -3.15 -19.96 -4.89
N MET A 191 -2.97 -18.98 -4.01
CA MET A 191 -4.03 -18.47 -3.15
C MET A 191 -5.02 -17.63 -3.95
N ILE A 192 -6.29 -17.95 -3.81
CA ILE A 192 -7.42 -17.21 -4.36
C ILE A 192 -8.35 -16.79 -3.21
N GLY A 193 -9.15 -15.75 -3.44
CA GLY A 193 -10.16 -15.32 -2.46
C GLY A 193 -11.35 -14.65 -3.10
N ALA A 194 -12.48 -14.69 -2.39
CA ALA A 194 -13.70 -13.98 -2.73
C ALA A 194 -14.20 -13.19 -1.53
N LEU A 195 -14.56 -11.93 -1.77
CA LEU A 195 -15.14 -11.03 -0.79
C LEU A 195 -16.54 -10.63 -1.24
N VAL A 196 -17.52 -10.88 -0.38
CA VAL A 196 -18.86 -10.30 -0.50
C VAL A 196 -18.86 -9.00 0.28
N SER A 197 -19.38 -7.95 -0.36
CA SER A 197 -19.47 -6.61 0.23
C SER A 197 -20.84 -5.99 0.00
N ASN A 198 -21.27 -5.15 0.94
CA ASN A 198 -22.50 -4.38 0.85
C ASN A 198 -22.16 -2.98 0.30
N CYS A 199 -22.63 -2.67 -0.89
CA CYS A 199 -22.29 -1.44 -1.60
C CYS A 199 -23.42 -0.40 -1.50
N PRO A 200 -23.10 0.87 -1.24
CA PRO A 200 -24.06 1.95 -1.30
C PRO A 200 -24.48 2.23 -2.75
N GLY A 201 -25.70 2.71 -2.96
CA GLY A 201 -26.22 3.11 -4.26
C GLY A 201 -27.75 3.11 -4.31
N PRO A 202 -28.38 3.67 -5.35
CA PRO A 202 -29.80 3.50 -5.63
C PRO A 202 -30.01 2.48 -6.78
N PRO A 203 -30.42 1.23 -6.51
CA PRO A 203 -30.63 0.61 -5.20
C PRO A 203 -29.32 0.11 -4.55
N PRO A 204 -29.31 -0.10 -3.21
CA PRO A 204 -28.21 -0.78 -2.54
C PRO A 204 -28.07 -2.20 -3.09
N HIS A 205 -26.84 -2.70 -3.19
CA HIS A 205 -26.57 -4.03 -3.76
C HIS A 205 -25.42 -4.73 -3.05
N LYS A 206 -25.33 -6.05 -3.23
CA LYS A 206 -24.14 -6.84 -2.87
C LYS A 206 -23.19 -6.88 -4.07
N ASP A 207 -21.89 -6.74 -3.83
CA ASP A 207 -20.84 -6.94 -4.83
C ASP A 207 -19.93 -8.09 -4.38
N THR A 208 -19.57 -8.97 -5.31
CA THR A 208 -18.67 -10.10 -5.09
C THR A 208 -17.36 -9.86 -5.82
N LEU A 209 -16.32 -9.60 -5.06
CA LEU A 209 -14.98 -9.32 -5.56
C LEU A 209 -14.14 -10.58 -5.51
N LEU A 210 -13.34 -10.81 -6.55
CA LEU A 210 -12.45 -11.96 -6.67
C LEU A 210 -10.99 -11.51 -6.77
N ALA A 211 -10.09 -12.21 -6.09
CA ALA A 211 -8.67 -11.90 -6.17
C ALA A 211 -7.75 -13.11 -6.05
N VAL A 212 -6.55 -12.93 -6.59
CA VAL A 212 -5.43 -13.87 -6.40
C VAL A 212 -4.31 -13.17 -5.63
N ALA A 213 -3.58 -13.92 -4.81
CA ALA A 213 -2.35 -13.42 -4.22
C ALA A 213 -1.27 -13.21 -5.30
N GLY A 214 -0.43 -12.19 -5.15
CA GLY A 214 0.84 -12.05 -5.89
C GLY A 214 1.97 -12.51 -4.98
N ALA A 215 3.21 -12.78 -5.38
CA ALA A 215 3.85 -13.04 -6.65
C ALA A 215 4.65 -14.33 -6.39
N PRO A 216 4.12 -15.52 -6.72
CA PRO A 216 4.87 -16.74 -6.49
C PRO A 216 5.94 -16.89 -7.58
N THR A 217 7.20 -17.01 -7.15
CA THR A 217 8.34 -17.34 -8.00
C THR A 217 8.36 -18.86 -8.22
N GLY A 218 8.08 -19.31 -9.45
CA GLY A 218 8.13 -20.73 -9.79
C GLY A 218 7.38 -21.07 -11.07
N LYS A 219 7.66 -22.25 -11.65
CA LYS A 219 7.02 -22.72 -12.89
C LYS A 219 5.53 -23.08 -12.71
N VAL A 220 5.14 -23.44 -11.49
CA VAL A 220 3.81 -23.98 -11.14
C VAL A 220 2.84 -22.93 -10.57
N ALA A 221 3.23 -21.66 -10.52
CA ALA A 221 2.49 -20.68 -9.76
C ALA A 221 1.84 -19.60 -10.63
N PHE A 222 0.78 -18.94 -10.12
CA PHE A 222 0.16 -17.82 -10.82
C PHE A 222 1.18 -16.72 -11.13
N LYS A 223 1.53 -16.54 -12.42
CA LYS A 223 2.32 -15.39 -12.89
C LYS A 223 1.48 -14.10 -12.88
N GLY A 224 1.09 -13.64 -11.69
CA GLY A 224 0.24 -12.46 -11.51
C GLY A 224 -1.09 -12.53 -12.28
N TRP A 225 -1.81 -11.40 -12.30
CA TRP A 225 -3.17 -11.28 -12.81
C TRP A 225 -3.33 -11.45 -14.33
N ALA A 226 -2.23 -11.50 -15.09
CA ALA A 226 -2.26 -11.73 -16.55
C ALA A 226 -2.90 -13.08 -16.93
N GLY A 227 -2.85 -14.08 -16.03
CA GLY A 227 -3.54 -15.36 -16.23
C GLY A 227 -5.05 -15.30 -15.97
N VAL A 228 -5.49 -14.49 -15.01
CA VAL A 228 -6.88 -14.44 -14.52
C VAL A 228 -7.81 -13.74 -15.53
N ALA A 229 -7.31 -12.79 -16.31
CA ALA A 229 -8.07 -12.15 -17.38
C ALA A 229 -8.58 -13.13 -18.45
N GLY A 230 -7.87 -14.26 -18.65
CA GLY A 230 -8.31 -15.35 -19.54
C GLY A 230 -9.53 -16.14 -19.04
N ALA A 231 -9.90 -15.98 -17.76
CA ALA A 231 -11.09 -16.57 -17.16
C ALA A 231 -12.32 -15.63 -17.20
N GLY A 232 -12.24 -14.49 -17.90
CA GLY A 232 -13.38 -13.58 -18.09
C GLY A 232 -13.80 -12.78 -16.85
N LYS A 233 -12.96 -12.70 -15.81
CA LYS A 233 -13.25 -11.93 -14.59
C LYS A 233 -12.37 -10.67 -14.50
N ALA A 234 -12.98 -9.53 -14.16
CA ALA A 234 -12.27 -8.29 -13.87
C ALA A 234 -11.51 -8.43 -12.53
N ALA A 235 -10.24 -8.07 -12.56
CA ALA A 235 -9.26 -8.43 -11.56
C ALA A 235 -8.66 -7.18 -10.91
N THR A 236 -8.80 -6.98 -9.60
CA THR A 236 -8.28 -5.76 -8.95
C THR A 236 -6.84 -5.93 -8.47
N ASN A 237 -5.91 -5.21 -9.10
CA ASN A 237 -4.51 -5.25 -8.72
C ASN A 237 -4.04 -3.95 -8.08
N PHE A 238 -3.41 -4.07 -6.91
CA PHE A 238 -2.68 -2.99 -6.25
C PHE A 238 -1.19 -3.28 -6.34
N THR A 239 -0.37 -2.23 -6.48
CA THR A 239 1.08 -2.35 -6.39
C THR A 239 1.46 -2.65 -4.95
N PRO A 240 2.05 -3.81 -4.64
CA PRO A 240 2.53 -4.11 -3.29
C PRO A 240 3.65 -3.17 -2.90
N GLY A 241 3.72 -2.78 -1.63
CA GLY A 241 4.72 -1.83 -1.15
C GLY A 241 4.72 -1.71 0.37
N SER A 242 5.84 -1.28 0.93
CA SER A 242 5.97 -0.99 2.36
C SER A 242 6.80 0.27 2.56
N PRO A 243 6.26 1.32 3.20
CA PRO A 243 4.84 1.52 3.52
C PRO A 243 3.99 1.67 2.25
N VAL A 244 2.69 1.45 2.40
CA VAL A 244 1.69 1.77 1.36
C VAL A 244 0.48 2.46 2.00
N THR A 245 -0.06 3.44 1.29
CA THR A 245 -1.30 4.11 1.69
C THR A 245 -2.50 3.28 1.22
N VAL A 246 -3.34 2.86 2.15
CA VAL A 246 -4.57 2.10 1.94
C VAL A 246 -5.79 2.91 2.37
N GLN A 247 -6.97 2.49 1.92
CA GLN A 247 -8.24 2.97 2.45
C GLN A 247 -8.64 2.03 3.59
N THR A 248 -9.02 2.60 4.72
CA THR A 248 -9.61 1.87 5.84
C THR A 248 -11.11 2.20 5.93
N VAL A 249 -11.81 1.55 6.85
CA VAL A 249 -13.21 1.87 7.17
C VAL A 249 -13.43 3.30 7.66
N ARG A 250 -12.38 4.02 8.09
CA ARG A 250 -12.47 5.38 8.66
C ARG A 250 -11.61 6.41 7.93
N GLY A 251 -10.92 6.02 6.87
CA GLY A 251 -10.18 6.94 5.99
C GLY A 251 -8.85 6.36 5.51
N PRO A 252 -8.05 7.17 4.80
CA PRO A 252 -6.74 6.71 4.35
C PRO A 252 -5.77 6.50 5.52
N ALA A 253 -5.04 5.39 5.53
CA ALA A 253 -3.98 5.12 6.49
C ALA A 253 -2.76 4.48 5.80
N GLN A 254 -1.58 4.59 6.41
CA GLN A 254 -0.42 3.81 5.97
C GLN A 254 -0.32 2.49 6.71
N ILE A 255 0.01 1.45 5.96
CA ILE A 255 0.36 0.13 6.51
C ILE A 255 1.77 -0.26 6.04
N THR A 256 2.47 -0.99 6.89
CA THR A 256 3.85 -1.45 6.67
C THR A 256 3.89 -2.97 6.67
N LYS A 257 4.97 -3.54 6.13
CA LYS A 257 5.26 -4.96 6.34
C LYS A 257 5.67 -5.16 7.81
N PRO A 258 5.01 -6.05 8.56
CA PRO A 258 5.42 -6.31 9.93
C PRO A 258 6.77 -7.05 9.97
N PRO A 259 7.50 -6.99 11.11
CA PRO A 259 8.77 -7.70 11.28
C PRO A 259 8.63 -9.21 11.02
N ALA A 260 7.56 -9.82 11.55
CA ALA A 260 7.23 -11.24 11.36
C ALA A 260 6.66 -11.58 9.96
N GLY A 261 6.37 -10.57 9.13
CA GLY A 261 5.76 -10.76 7.81
C GLY A 261 6.78 -11.03 6.71
N THR A 262 6.50 -12.02 5.86
CA THR A 262 7.32 -12.36 4.67
C THR A 262 6.90 -11.60 3.41
N HIS A 263 5.70 -11.01 3.40
CA HIS A 263 5.09 -10.40 2.21
C HIS A 263 4.86 -8.90 2.41
N PRO A 264 5.09 -8.04 1.39
CA PRO A 264 4.72 -6.64 1.49
C PRO A 264 3.18 -6.50 1.58
N PRO A 265 2.67 -5.42 2.18
CA PRO A 265 1.25 -5.06 2.08
C PRO A 265 0.72 -5.09 0.65
N LEU A 266 -0.58 -5.40 0.51
CA LEU A 266 -1.32 -5.56 -0.75
C LEU A 266 -0.81 -6.71 -1.66
N GLN A 267 0.03 -7.60 -1.15
CA GLN A 267 0.48 -8.81 -1.84
C GLN A 267 -0.59 -9.92 -1.82
N CYS A 268 -1.24 -10.11 -0.67
CA CYS A 268 -2.24 -11.16 -0.41
C CYS A 268 -3.62 -10.86 -1.05
N ALA A 269 -4.42 -11.90 -1.31
CA ALA A 269 -5.74 -11.74 -1.95
C ALA A 269 -6.71 -10.98 -1.04
N ALA A 270 -6.82 -11.36 0.24
CA ALA A 270 -7.63 -10.67 1.25
C ALA A 270 -7.46 -9.14 1.26
N GLN A 271 -6.20 -8.68 1.35
CA GLN A 271 -5.90 -7.25 1.44
C GLN A 271 -6.34 -6.49 0.18
N LYS A 272 -6.16 -7.08 -1.01
CA LYS A 272 -6.61 -6.48 -2.27
C LYS A 272 -8.13 -6.39 -2.34
N LEU A 273 -8.83 -7.44 -1.92
CA LEU A 273 -10.29 -7.47 -1.90
C LEU A 273 -10.86 -6.40 -0.98
N ILE A 274 -10.37 -6.34 0.26
CA ILE A 274 -10.79 -5.34 1.25
C ILE A 274 -10.50 -3.93 0.73
N GLN A 275 -9.28 -3.70 0.22
CA GLN A 275 -8.90 -2.40 -0.34
C GLN A 275 -9.81 -1.98 -1.51
N THR A 276 -10.19 -2.93 -2.36
CA THR A 276 -11.10 -2.67 -3.48
C THR A 276 -12.48 -2.26 -2.99
N ALA A 277 -13.06 -3.03 -2.06
CA ALA A 277 -14.38 -2.74 -1.50
C ALA A 277 -14.41 -1.36 -0.83
N LEU A 278 -13.42 -1.08 0.03
CA LEU A 278 -13.31 0.20 0.72
C LEU A 278 -13.09 1.38 -0.25
N ALA A 279 -12.29 1.19 -1.30
CA ALA A 279 -12.11 2.21 -2.33
C ALA A 279 -13.39 2.50 -3.15
N LYS A 280 -14.30 1.54 -3.25
CA LYS A 280 -15.65 1.73 -3.82
C LYS A 280 -16.66 2.30 -2.83
N GLY A 281 -16.29 2.50 -1.56
CA GLY A 281 -17.20 2.87 -0.48
C GLY A 281 -18.11 1.73 -0.01
N CYS A 282 -17.84 0.49 -0.42
CA CYS A 282 -18.57 -0.70 0.02
C CYS A 282 -18.06 -1.19 1.37
N LYS A 283 -18.94 -1.82 2.14
CA LYS A 283 -18.62 -2.44 3.44
C LYS A 283 -18.32 -3.94 3.23
N PRO A 284 -17.08 -4.41 3.49
CA PRO A 284 -16.76 -5.83 3.49
C PRO A 284 -17.68 -6.60 4.46
N ALA A 285 -18.27 -7.71 4.00
CA ALA A 285 -19.24 -8.49 4.78
C ALA A 285 -18.73 -9.90 5.10
N SER A 286 -18.23 -10.62 4.10
CA SER A 286 -17.66 -11.96 4.31
C SER A 286 -16.55 -12.25 3.32
N LEU A 287 -15.50 -12.93 3.76
CA LEU A 287 -14.30 -13.23 2.97
C LEU A 287 -13.95 -14.70 3.12
N THR A 288 -13.72 -15.38 2.00
CA THR A 288 -13.14 -16.73 1.98
C THR A 288 -11.87 -16.71 1.15
N GLU A 289 -10.82 -17.38 1.63
CA GLU A 289 -9.59 -17.66 0.88
C GLU A 289 -9.41 -19.19 0.78
N ALA A 290 -8.88 -19.65 -0.35
CA ALA A 290 -8.56 -21.06 -0.57
C ALA A 290 -7.30 -21.22 -1.42
N TRP A 291 -6.59 -22.33 -1.18
CA TRP A 291 -5.50 -22.76 -2.05
C TRP A 291 -6.05 -23.49 -3.27
N MET A 292 -5.83 -22.90 -4.45
CA MET A 292 -6.06 -23.62 -5.69
C MET A 292 -4.83 -24.45 -6.02
N VAL A 293 -4.99 -25.77 -6.14
CA VAL A 293 -3.98 -26.70 -6.65
C VAL A 293 -4.51 -27.46 -7.86
N LYS A 294 -3.63 -27.91 -8.74
CA LYS A 294 -3.96 -28.99 -9.68
C LYS A 294 -3.76 -30.30 -8.90
N GLN A 295 -4.83 -30.99 -8.57
CA GLN A 295 -4.77 -32.20 -7.74
C GLN A 295 -4.09 -33.36 -8.47
N ASP A 296 -3.13 -33.96 -7.78
CA ASP A 296 -3.27 -35.35 -7.34
C ASP A 296 -3.31 -35.31 -5.79
N GLY A 297 -4.51 -35.40 -5.19
CA GLY A 297 -4.69 -35.59 -3.74
C GLY A 297 -4.45 -34.38 -2.80
N GLY A 298 -4.23 -33.17 -3.31
CA GLY A 298 -4.06 -31.96 -2.47
C GLY A 298 -5.38 -31.35 -2.00
N ASP A 299 -5.55 -31.18 -0.69
CA ASP A 299 -6.75 -30.64 -0.06
C ASP A 299 -7.03 -29.18 -0.49
N THR A 300 -8.18 -28.92 -1.11
CA THR A 300 -8.64 -27.58 -1.51
C THR A 300 -9.38 -26.92 -0.36
N THR A 301 -8.73 -26.83 0.81
CA THR A 301 -9.40 -26.30 2.00
C THR A 301 -9.73 -24.82 1.83
N HIS A 302 -11.01 -24.51 2.04
CA HIS A 302 -11.45 -23.16 2.39
C HIS A 302 -10.99 -22.87 3.83
N SER A 303 -10.96 -21.59 4.23
CA SER A 303 -10.54 -21.18 5.59
C SER A 303 -9.04 -21.30 5.88
N VAL A 304 -8.19 -20.95 4.90
CA VAL A 304 -6.74 -20.92 5.13
C VAL A 304 -6.38 -19.87 6.19
N ALA A 305 -5.51 -20.24 7.12
CA ALA A 305 -5.00 -19.32 8.13
C ALA A 305 -4.33 -18.10 7.47
N SER A 306 -4.66 -16.92 7.98
CA SER A 306 -4.04 -15.67 7.51
C SER A 306 -2.54 -15.68 7.79
N CYS A 307 -1.74 -15.21 6.83
CA CYS A 307 -0.31 -14.99 7.08
C CYS A 307 -0.11 -13.81 8.07
N PRO A 308 1.07 -13.68 8.71
CA PRO A 308 1.31 -12.60 9.68
C PRO A 308 1.06 -11.19 9.11
N THR A 309 1.37 -10.98 7.83
CA THR A 309 1.07 -9.71 7.14
C THR A 309 -0.43 -9.45 7.02
N CYS A 310 -1.25 -10.48 6.79
CA CYS A 310 -2.71 -10.33 6.75
C CYS A 310 -3.30 -10.11 8.14
N GLN A 311 -2.84 -10.85 9.16
CA GLN A 311 -3.29 -10.67 10.55
C GLN A 311 -3.16 -9.21 10.99
N ASP A 312 -1.98 -8.62 10.78
CA ASP A 312 -1.75 -7.22 11.16
C ASP A 312 -2.53 -6.23 10.29
N ASN A 313 -2.47 -6.39 8.97
CA ASN A 313 -2.99 -5.37 8.07
C ASN A 313 -4.50 -5.39 7.92
N ILE A 314 -5.16 -6.57 8.02
CA ILE A 314 -6.63 -6.64 7.95
C ILE A 314 -7.24 -5.95 9.16
N ALA A 315 -6.70 -6.17 10.36
CA ALA A 315 -7.11 -5.46 11.56
C ALA A 315 -6.93 -3.94 11.39
N ARG A 316 -5.82 -3.49 10.80
CA ARG A 316 -5.57 -2.06 10.48
C ARG A 316 -6.51 -1.49 9.42
N MET A 317 -7.00 -2.30 8.49
CA MET A 317 -7.90 -1.84 7.42
C MET A 317 -9.36 -1.80 7.88
N LEU A 318 -9.78 -2.75 8.70
CA LEU A 318 -11.18 -2.95 9.07
C LEU A 318 -11.55 -2.49 10.48
N CYS A 319 -10.58 -2.52 11.42
CA CYS A 319 -10.70 -2.13 12.83
C CYS A 319 -12.08 -2.44 13.46
N PRO A 320 -12.25 -3.61 14.12
CA PRO A 320 -13.52 -4.01 14.71
C PRO A 320 -13.95 -3.15 15.90
N ASP A 321 -13.02 -2.44 16.52
CA ASP A 321 -13.25 -1.62 17.71
C ASP A 321 -14.00 -0.33 17.41
N GLU A 322 -14.96 0.05 18.25
CA GLU A 322 -15.54 1.40 18.22
C GLU A 322 -14.48 2.49 18.43
N PRO A 323 -14.68 3.70 17.88
CA PRO A 323 -13.79 4.83 18.14
C PRO A 323 -13.71 5.11 19.66
N ALA A 324 -12.51 5.44 20.15
CA ALA A 324 -12.32 5.98 21.49
C ALA A 324 -12.89 7.40 21.61
#